data_AF-A0A2V1BBW9-F1
#
_entry.id   AF-A0A2V1BBW9-F1
#
_cell.length_a   1.000
_cell.length_b   1.000
_cell.length_c   1.000
_cell.angle_alpha   90.00
_cell.angle_beta   90.00
_cell.angle_gamma   90.00
#
_symmetry.space_group_name_H-M   'P 1'
#
loop_
_entity.id
_entity.type
_entity.pdbx_description
1 polymer ?
#
loop_
_entity_poly.entity_id
_entity_poly.type
_entity_poly.pdbx_seq_one_letter_code
_entity_poly.pdbx_strand_id
1 'polypeptide(L)'
;MPLSLEQMVRTPAYPTERQLAAILGQVVTGMAYLAVEGSRHQSLTCSNILLNTDGDVKIADQECCHKTSEPKGTPHDLSALSSITMELMQKYVNEDGAIDNLQRWPSNSDDVGLLSATTSAASAAELLQHPLLSRPWQKESLIDIISLAQICTRGRYKYTP
;
A
#
# COMPACT_ATOMS: atom_id res chain seq x y z
N MET A 1 -19.78 -2.75 4.41
CA MET A 1 -18.53 -2.98 5.15
C MET A 1 -17.37 -2.63 4.23
N PRO A 2 -16.42 -1.78 4.66
CA PRO A 2 -15.21 -1.53 3.90
C PRO A 2 -14.42 -2.85 3.74
N LEU A 3 -13.65 -2.93 2.64
CA LEU A 3 -12.75 -4.04 2.33
C LEU A 3 -11.35 -3.69 2.88
N SER A 4 -10.58 -4.64 3.41
CA SER A 4 -9.16 -4.39 3.70
C SER A 4 -8.25 -4.71 2.50
N LEU A 5 -7.05 -4.13 2.44
CA LEU A 5 -6.06 -4.56 1.44
C LEU A 5 -5.72 -6.05 1.60
N GLU A 6 -5.71 -6.59 2.82
CA GLU A 6 -5.48 -8.02 3.05
C GLU A 6 -6.52 -8.87 2.30
N GLN A 7 -7.79 -8.49 2.40
CA GLN A 7 -8.86 -9.16 1.68
C GLN A 7 -8.69 -9.05 0.15
N MET A 8 -8.22 -7.90 -0.35
CA MET A 8 -7.91 -7.72 -1.77
C MET A 8 -6.70 -8.55 -2.21
N VAL A 9 -5.64 -8.62 -1.40
CA VAL A 9 -4.43 -9.43 -1.63
C VAL A 9 -4.81 -10.90 -1.77
N ARG A 10 -5.72 -11.40 -0.94
CA ARG A 10 -6.23 -12.78 -0.99
C ARG A 10 -7.05 -13.12 -2.24
N THR A 11 -7.31 -12.16 -3.11
CA THR A 11 -8.02 -12.39 -4.38
C THR A 11 -7.03 -12.75 -5.49
N PRO A 12 -7.44 -13.53 -6.51
CA PRO A 12 -6.57 -13.88 -7.63
C PRO A 12 -6.13 -12.69 -8.48
N ALA A 13 -6.88 -11.58 -8.42
CA ALA A 13 -6.58 -10.38 -9.18
C ALA A 13 -5.45 -9.60 -8.51
N TYR A 14 -4.60 -9.03 -9.34
CA TYR A 14 -3.50 -8.17 -8.94
C TYR A 14 -3.75 -6.77 -9.51
N PRO A 15 -3.35 -5.72 -8.81
CA PRO A 15 -3.47 -4.36 -9.32
C PRO A 15 -2.64 -4.19 -10.61
N THR A 16 -3.11 -3.27 -11.45
CA THR A 16 -2.28 -2.63 -12.49
C THR A 16 -1.35 -1.59 -11.85
N GLU A 17 -0.31 -1.13 -12.56
CA GLU A 17 0.55 -0.01 -12.13
C GLU A 17 -0.29 1.20 -11.68
N ARG A 18 -1.32 1.58 -12.45
CA ARG A 18 -2.21 2.70 -12.12
C ARG A 18 -2.96 2.49 -10.81
N GLN A 19 -3.47 1.28 -10.59
CA GLN A 19 -4.19 0.95 -9.36
C GLN A 19 -3.24 0.86 -8.16
N LEU A 20 -2.03 0.32 -8.37
CA LEU A 20 -0.99 0.28 -7.34
C LEU A 20 -0.60 1.70 -6.93
N ALA A 21 -0.37 2.60 -7.90
CA ALA A 21 -0.11 4.01 -7.65
C ALA A 21 -1.27 4.69 -6.90
N ALA A 22 -2.52 4.42 -7.26
CA ALA A 22 -3.68 4.99 -6.57
C ALA A 22 -3.85 4.47 -5.13
N ILE A 23 -3.49 3.21 -4.85
CA ILE A 23 -3.49 2.65 -3.49
C ILE A 23 -2.34 3.26 -2.68
N LEU A 24 -1.10 3.13 -3.16
CA LEU A 24 0.09 3.56 -2.43
C LEU A 24 0.13 5.08 -2.29
N GLY A 25 -0.32 5.83 -3.29
CA GLY A 25 -0.42 7.29 -3.22
C GLY A 25 -1.31 7.76 -2.08
N GLN A 26 -2.47 7.13 -1.90
CA GLN A 26 -3.37 7.44 -0.78
C GLN A 26 -2.78 7.02 0.58
N VAL A 27 -2.15 5.83 0.67
CA VAL A 27 -1.50 5.34 1.90
C VAL A 27 -0.36 6.26 2.31
N VAL A 28 0.55 6.58 1.39
CA VAL A 28 1.69 7.46 1.64
C VAL A 28 1.23 8.88 1.99
N THR A 29 0.16 9.37 1.37
CA THR A 29 -0.46 10.66 1.74
C THR A 29 -0.97 10.63 3.18
N GLY A 30 -1.62 9.54 3.60
CA GLY A 30 -2.05 9.33 4.99
C GLY A 30 -0.88 9.28 5.97
N MET A 31 0.21 8.57 5.61
CA MET A 31 1.43 8.53 6.42
C MET A 31 2.09 9.91 6.54
N ALA A 32 2.17 10.67 5.45
CA ALA A 32 2.72 12.03 5.46
C ALA A 32 1.87 12.97 6.34
N TYR A 33 0.54 12.83 6.29
CA TYR A 33 -0.37 13.56 7.17
C TYR A 33 -0.13 13.24 8.65
N LEU A 34 -0.05 11.94 9.01
CA LEU A 34 0.24 11.54 10.38
C LEU A 34 1.55 12.14 10.88
N ALA A 35 2.60 12.12 10.06
CA ALA A 35 3.90 12.69 10.40
C ALA A 35 3.84 14.20 10.65
N VAL A 36 3.08 14.95 9.84
CA VAL A 36 2.84 16.40 10.04
C VAL A 36 2.11 16.66 11.36
N GLU A 37 1.15 15.80 11.72
CA GLU A 37 0.43 15.84 13.00
C GLU A 37 1.25 15.29 14.18
N GLY A 38 2.55 15.03 13.99
CA GLY A 38 3.45 14.52 15.03
C GLY A 38 3.06 13.14 15.55
N SER A 39 2.47 12.30 14.68
CA SER A 39 2.00 10.96 15.00
C SER A 39 2.47 9.92 13.97
N ARG A 40 2.45 8.65 14.36
CA ARG A 40 2.76 7.51 13.48
C ARG A 40 1.97 6.28 13.90
N HIS A 41 1.71 5.35 12.99
CA HIS A 41 0.82 4.21 13.26
C HIS A 41 1.55 3.02 13.92
N GLN A 42 2.85 2.81 13.68
CA GLN A 42 3.70 1.76 14.28
C GLN A 42 3.30 0.29 14.01
N SER A 43 2.16 0.02 13.39
CA SER A 43 1.63 -1.33 13.18
C SER A 43 0.93 -1.48 11.83
N LEU A 44 1.31 -0.65 10.84
CA LEU A 44 0.74 -0.71 9.49
C LEU A 44 0.88 -2.11 8.87
N THR A 45 -0.20 -2.61 8.31
CA THR A 45 -0.28 -3.87 7.55
C THR A 45 -1.37 -3.78 6.49
N CYS A 46 -1.48 -4.77 5.60
CA CYS A 46 -2.62 -4.83 4.67
C CYS A 46 -3.99 -4.91 5.38
N SER A 47 -4.06 -5.37 6.64
CA SER A 47 -5.33 -5.55 7.37
C SER A 47 -5.92 -4.23 7.89
N ASN A 48 -5.08 -3.24 8.19
CA ASN A 48 -5.50 -1.93 8.70
C ASN A 48 -5.53 -0.82 7.63
N ILE A 49 -5.42 -1.20 6.36
CA ILE A 49 -5.70 -0.29 5.24
C ILE A 49 -7.02 -0.68 4.62
N LEU A 50 -7.99 0.23 4.71
CA LEU A 50 -9.37 -0.01 4.31
C LEU A 50 -9.72 0.74 3.03
N LEU A 51 -10.53 0.10 2.18
CA LEU A 51 -11.03 0.62 0.92
C LEU A 51 -12.56 0.64 0.92
N ASN A 52 -13.14 1.71 0.36
CA ASN A 52 -14.58 1.80 0.10
C ASN A 52 -14.88 1.62 -1.40
N THR A 53 -16.17 1.55 -1.76
CA THR A 53 -16.62 1.38 -3.15
C THR A 53 -16.36 2.58 -4.05
N ASP A 54 -16.01 3.73 -3.47
CA ASP A 54 -15.69 4.97 -4.21
C ASP A 54 -14.19 5.09 -4.51
N GLY A 55 -13.40 4.08 -4.12
CA GLY A 55 -11.95 4.04 -4.32
C GLY A 55 -11.13 4.75 -3.25
N ASP A 56 -11.75 5.27 -2.19
CA ASP A 56 -10.99 5.87 -1.09
C ASP A 56 -10.24 4.78 -0.33
N VAL A 57 -8.95 5.01 -0.11
CA VAL A 57 -8.06 4.16 0.68
C VAL A 57 -7.65 4.93 1.93
N LYS A 58 -7.87 4.34 3.11
CA LYS A 58 -7.62 4.99 4.40
C LYS A 58 -6.87 4.06 5.35
N ILE A 59 -5.99 4.66 6.14
CA ILE A 59 -5.37 4.02 7.30
C ILE A 59 -6.41 3.96 8.43
N ALA A 60 -6.64 2.77 8.97
CA ALA A 60 -7.58 2.50 10.06
C ALA A 60 -6.85 2.37 11.41
N ASP A 61 -7.48 1.72 12.38
CA ASP A 61 -6.92 1.37 13.70
C ASP A 61 -6.19 2.53 14.38
N GLN A 62 -6.88 3.67 14.49
CA GLN A 62 -6.33 4.92 15.02
C GLN A 62 -5.77 4.78 16.44
N GLU A 63 -6.24 3.80 17.22
CA GLU A 63 -5.69 3.45 18.53
C GLU A 63 -4.22 2.98 18.48
N CYS A 64 -3.73 2.54 17.32
CA CYS A 64 -2.32 2.24 17.10
C CYS A 64 -1.49 3.49 16.82
N CYS A 65 -2.10 4.65 16.55
CA CYS A 65 -1.37 5.88 16.34
C CYS A 65 -0.77 6.41 17.65
N HIS A 66 0.54 6.64 17.65
CA HIS A 66 1.28 7.16 18.79
C HIS A 66 1.92 8.50 18.43
N LYS A 67 1.88 9.45 19.38
CA LYS A 67 2.61 10.70 19.26
C LYS A 67 4.10 10.44 19.22
N THR A 68 4.80 11.13 18.35
CA THR A 68 6.25 11.09 18.20
C THR A 68 6.86 12.38 18.67
N SER A 69 7.80 12.28 19.61
CA SER A 69 8.68 13.38 19.99
C SER A 69 9.81 13.61 18.99
N GLU A 70 10.04 12.69 18.05
CA GLU A 70 11.07 12.82 17.01
C GLU A 70 10.48 13.22 15.65
N PRO A 71 10.98 14.30 15.03
CA PRO A 71 10.46 14.83 13.76
C PRO A 71 11.01 14.13 12.50
N LYS A 72 11.83 13.08 12.64
CA LYS A 72 12.43 12.38 11.50
C LYS A 72 11.65 11.11 11.18
N GLY A 73 11.32 10.97 9.89
CA GLY A 73 10.45 9.93 9.34
C GLY A 73 10.85 8.53 9.78
N THR A 74 9.83 7.72 10.00
CA THR A 74 9.94 6.54 10.85
C THR A 74 10.33 5.34 10.01
N PRO A 75 11.49 4.71 10.28
CA PRO A 75 11.91 3.50 9.58
C PRO A 75 10.82 2.42 9.60
N HIS A 76 10.10 2.30 10.73
CA HIS A 76 9.11 1.25 10.94
C HIS A 76 7.92 1.32 9.99
N ASP A 77 7.26 2.48 9.84
CA ASP A 77 6.08 2.59 8.97
C ASP A 77 6.49 2.52 7.49
N LEU A 78 7.71 2.93 7.14
CA LEU A 78 8.27 2.76 5.80
C LEU A 78 8.62 1.30 5.49
N SER A 79 9.17 0.56 6.45
CA SER A 79 9.37 -0.89 6.33
C SER A 79 8.03 -1.62 6.18
N ALA A 80 7.01 -1.23 6.96
CA ALA A 80 5.66 -1.78 6.81
C ALA A 80 5.07 -1.49 5.42
N LEU A 81 5.27 -0.27 4.89
CA LEU A 81 4.87 0.07 3.54
C LEU A 81 5.58 -0.78 2.48
N SER A 82 6.85 -1.13 2.68
CA SER A 82 7.59 -2.07 1.83
C SER A 82 6.90 -3.44 1.78
N SER A 83 6.54 -3.99 2.94
CA SER A 83 5.80 -5.25 3.06
C SER A 83 4.43 -5.18 2.36
N ILE A 84 3.65 -4.13 2.61
CA ILE A 84 2.35 -3.90 1.95
C ILE A 84 2.51 -3.83 0.43
N THR A 85 3.53 -3.13 -0.05
CA THR A 85 3.81 -2.99 -1.49
C THR A 85 4.13 -4.36 -2.11
N MET A 86 4.96 -5.18 -1.46
CA MET A 86 5.23 -6.55 -1.89
C MET A 86 3.97 -7.41 -1.90
N GLU A 87 3.15 -7.40 -0.85
CA GLU A 87 1.90 -8.16 -0.80
C GLU A 87 0.94 -7.78 -1.94
N LEU A 88 0.86 -6.50 -2.31
CA LEU A 88 0.04 -6.06 -3.44
C LEU A 88 0.60 -6.54 -4.78
N MET A 89 1.92 -6.52 -4.93
CA MET A 89 2.61 -6.91 -6.17
C MET A 89 2.65 -8.43 -6.38
N GLN A 90 2.89 -9.21 -5.33
CA GLN A 90 3.18 -10.66 -5.45
C GLN A 90 2.44 -11.56 -4.45
N LYS A 91 1.53 -11.02 -3.63
CA LYS A 91 0.67 -11.74 -2.66
C LYS A 91 1.35 -12.26 -1.40
N TYR A 92 2.66 -12.08 -1.29
CA TYR A 92 3.44 -12.42 -0.11
C TYR A 92 4.62 -11.45 0.04
N VAL A 93 5.20 -11.44 1.23
CA VAL A 93 6.45 -10.75 1.51
C VAL A 93 7.59 -11.70 1.22
N ASN A 94 8.55 -11.27 0.39
CA ASN A 94 9.78 -12.01 0.18
C ASN A 94 10.80 -11.55 1.24
N GLU A 95 11.46 -12.50 1.91
CA GLU A 95 12.42 -12.22 3.00
C GLU A 95 13.62 -11.37 2.53
N ASP A 96 14.03 -11.51 1.28
CA ASP A 96 15.11 -10.74 0.67
C ASP A 96 14.63 -9.36 0.14
N GLY A 97 13.34 -9.06 0.27
CA GLY A 97 12.73 -7.84 -0.27
C GLY A 97 12.61 -7.83 -1.81
N ALA A 98 12.80 -8.99 -2.45
CA ALA A 98 12.81 -9.13 -3.91
C ALA A 98 11.41 -9.30 -4.51
N ILE A 99 11.27 -8.90 -5.78
CA ILE A 99 10.10 -9.19 -6.60
C ILE A 99 10.38 -10.36 -7.52
N ASP A 100 9.60 -11.44 -7.37
CA ASP A 100 9.86 -12.70 -8.08
C ASP A 100 9.27 -12.70 -9.50
N ASN A 101 8.10 -12.08 -9.70
CA ASN A 101 7.43 -12.03 -11.00
C ASN A 101 7.88 -10.82 -11.83
N LEU A 102 9.11 -10.89 -12.37
CA LEU A 102 9.69 -9.84 -13.20
C LEU A 102 8.99 -9.64 -14.56
N GLN A 103 8.20 -10.62 -15.02
CA GLN A 103 7.37 -10.44 -16.21
C GLN A 103 6.24 -9.44 -15.96
N ARG A 104 5.68 -9.46 -14.74
CA ARG A 104 4.61 -8.54 -14.32
C ARG A 104 5.18 -7.22 -13.83
N TRP A 105 6.27 -7.26 -13.07
CA TRP A 105 6.88 -6.11 -12.43
C TRP A 105 8.35 -6.01 -12.85
N PRO A 106 8.64 -5.42 -14.02
CA PRO A 106 10.01 -5.27 -14.50
C PRO A 106 10.88 -4.54 -13.50
N SER A 107 12.14 -4.94 -13.35
CA SER A 107 13.07 -4.35 -12.37
C SER A 107 13.35 -2.86 -12.58
N ASN A 108 13.15 -2.36 -13.80
CA ASN A 108 13.31 -0.95 -14.17
C ASN A 108 11.98 -0.17 -14.19
N SER A 109 10.89 -0.75 -13.67
CA SER A 109 9.58 -0.09 -13.58
C SER A 109 9.51 0.89 -12.40
N ASP A 110 8.62 1.88 -12.52
CA ASP A 110 8.35 2.83 -11.43
C ASP A 110 7.77 2.12 -10.19
N ASP A 111 7.08 0.98 -10.34
CA ASP A 111 6.55 0.20 -9.21
C ASP A 111 7.67 -0.42 -8.35
N VAL A 112 8.64 -1.08 -9.00
CA VAL A 112 9.81 -1.67 -8.32
C VAL A 112 10.75 -0.57 -7.79
N GLY A 113 10.85 0.55 -8.52
CA GLY A 113 11.55 1.75 -8.06
C GLY A 113 10.96 2.30 -6.76
N LEU A 114 9.63 2.39 -6.66
CA LEU A 114 8.96 2.85 -5.44
C LEU A 114 9.22 1.88 -4.28
N LEU A 115 9.11 0.57 -4.52
CA LEU A 115 9.43 -0.44 -3.49
C LEU A 115 10.85 -0.26 -2.96
N SER A 116 11.83 -0.04 -3.85
CA SER A 116 13.21 0.24 -3.46
C SER A 116 13.34 1.58 -2.69
N ALA A 117 12.54 2.57 -3.04
CA ALA A 117 12.49 3.84 -2.32
C ALA A 117 11.94 3.70 -0.89
N THR A 118 11.03 2.75 -0.63
CA THR A 118 10.49 2.53 0.74
C THR A 118 11.57 2.15 1.77
N THR A 119 12.68 1.56 1.35
CA THR A 119 13.78 1.15 2.24
C THR A 119 14.87 2.21 2.39
N SER A 120 14.89 3.21 1.52
CA SER A 120 15.94 4.24 1.44
C SER A 120 15.46 5.65 1.76
N ALA A 121 14.17 5.93 1.58
CA ALA A 121 13.57 7.23 1.87
C ALA A 121 13.65 7.56 3.37
N ALA A 122 13.90 8.83 3.66
CA ALA A 122 13.91 9.35 5.03
C ALA A 122 12.50 9.67 5.54
N SER A 123 11.49 9.76 4.67
CA SER A 123 10.11 10.11 5.05
C SER A 123 9.07 9.70 4.00
N ALA A 124 7.80 9.65 4.42
CA ALA A 124 6.67 9.48 3.49
C ALA A 124 6.54 10.66 2.51
N ALA A 125 6.87 11.88 2.93
CA ALA A 125 6.83 13.05 2.07
C ALA A 125 7.83 12.96 0.90
N GLU A 126 8.99 12.33 1.13
CA GLU A 126 9.97 12.04 0.08
C GLU A 126 9.43 11.01 -0.92
N LEU A 127 8.74 9.97 -0.46
CA LEU A 127 8.11 8.99 -1.35
C LEU A 127 7.06 9.60 -2.27
N LEU A 128 6.33 10.64 -1.83
CA LEU A 128 5.37 11.35 -2.70
C LEU A 128 6.03 12.02 -3.91
N GLN A 129 7.35 12.25 -3.88
CA GLN A 129 8.09 12.78 -5.03
C GLN A 129 8.50 11.71 -6.05
N HIS A 130 8.33 10.42 -5.71
CA HIS A 130 8.68 9.32 -6.59
C HIS A 130 7.87 9.36 -7.90
N PRO A 131 8.44 9.03 -9.08
CA PRO A 131 7.73 9.05 -10.38
C PRO A 131 6.39 8.32 -10.40
N LEU A 132 6.28 7.20 -9.69
CA LEU A 132 5.01 6.46 -9.56
C LEU A 132 3.89 7.28 -8.88
N LEU A 133 4.24 8.09 -7.87
CA LEU A 133 3.28 8.81 -7.02
C LEU A 133 3.12 10.28 -7.39
N SER A 134 4.10 10.87 -8.06
CA SER A 134 4.05 12.26 -8.54
C SER A 134 3.19 12.45 -9.79
N ARG A 135 2.90 11.36 -10.52
CA ARG A 135 1.91 11.35 -11.60
C ARG A 135 0.49 11.35 -11.02
N PRO A 136 -0.48 12.01 -11.67
CA PRO A 136 -1.88 11.96 -11.24
C PRO A 136 -2.41 10.53 -11.25
N TRP A 137 -2.82 10.04 -10.07
CA TRP A 137 -3.58 8.81 -9.92
C TRP A 137 -5.04 9.13 -9.61
N GLN A 138 -5.94 8.23 -10.03
CA GLN A 138 -7.39 8.40 -9.87
C GLN A 138 -7.91 7.27 -9.00
N LYS A 139 -8.56 7.61 -7.89
CA LYS A 139 -9.14 6.63 -6.97
C LYS A 139 -10.22 5.79 -7.65
N GLU A 140 -10.90 6.35 -8.64
CA GLU A 140 -11.94 5.68 -9.43
C GLU A 140 -11.38 4.49 -10.22
N SER A 141 -10.08 4.46 -10.51
CA SER A 141 -9.42 3.29 -11.12
C SER A 141 -9.47 2.05 -10.24
N LEU A 142 -9.76 2.21 -8.94
CA LEU A 142 -9.87 1.12 -7.98
C LEU A 142 -11.26 0.46 -7.95
N ILE A 143 -12.29 1.08 -8.53
CA ILE A 143 -13.68 0.61 -8.43
C ILE A 143 -13.82 -0.84 -8.92
N ASP A 144 -13.22 -1.18 -10.06
CA ASP A 144 -13.33 -2.52 -10.65
C ASP A 144 -12.64 -3.59 -9.81
N ILE A 145 -11.41 -3.34 -9.34
CA ILE A 145 -10.66 -4.31 -8.53
C ILE A 145 -11.28 -4.47 -7.13
N ILE A 146 -11.83 -3.39 -6.56
CA ILE A 146 -12.58 -3.44 -5.29
C ILE A 146 -13.86 -4.26 -5.47
N SER A 147 -14.60 -4.04 -6.56
CA SER A 147 -15.81 -4.82 -6.87
C SER A 147 -15.51 -6.30 -7.01
N LEU A 148 -14.43 -6.65 -7.72
CA LEU A 148 -13.98 -8.03 -7.85
C LEU A 148 -13.59 -8.63 -6.50
N ALA A 149 -12.85 -7.89 -5.68
CA ALA A 149 -12.45 -8.35 -4.36
C ALA A 149 -13.64 -8.58 -3.42
N GLN A 150 -14.67 -7.74 -3.49
CA GLN A 150 -15.93 -7.94 -2.76
C GLN A 150 -16.66 -9.21 -3.18
N ILE A 151 -16.63 -9.59 -4.46
CA ILE A 151 -17.23 -10.83 -4.95
C ILE A 151 -16.46 -12.04 -4.40
N CYS A 152 -15.13 -12.04 -4.51
CA CYS A 152 -14.28 -13.15 -4.06
C CYS A 152 -14.38 -13.40 -2.54
N THR A 153 -14.40 -12.33 -1.74
CA THR A 153 -14.51 -12.41 -0.27
C THR A 153 -15.84 -13.01 0.17
N ARG A 154 -16.96 -12.65 -0.49
CA ARG A 154 -18.28 -13.23 -0.21
C ARG A 154 -18.37 -14.71 -0.61
N GLY A 155 -17.69 -15.10 -1.69
CA GLY A 155 -17.70 -16.48 -2.21
C GLY A 155 -16.88 -17.49 -1.41
N ARG A 156 -16.23 -17.10 -0.30
CA ARG A 156 -15.23 -17.90 0.44
C ARG A 156 -14.04 -18.38 -0.43
N TYR A 157 -13.72 -17.67 -1.51
CA TYR A 157 -12.52 -17.97 -2.28
C TYR A 157 -11.29 -17.58 -1.45
N LYS A 158 -10.47 -18.57 -1.09
CA LYS A 158 -9.14 -18.34 -0.53
C LYS A 158 -8.13 -18.70 -1.62
N TYR A 159 -7.46 -17.70 -2.18
CA TYR A 159 -6.27 -17.96 -2.98
C TYR A 159 -5.13 -18.35 -2.03
N THR A 160 -4.60 -19.56 -2.20
CA THR A 160 -3.32 -19.97 -1.64
C THR A 160 -2.29 -19.88 -2.77
N PRO A 161 -1.27 -19.02 -2.65
CA PRO A 161 -0.23 -18.86 -3.66
C PRO A 161 0.51 -20.17 -3.93
#